data_AF-A0A1J4KEB2-F1
#
_entry.id   AF-A0A1J4KEB2-F1
#
_cell.length_a   1.000
_cell.length_b   1.000
_cell.length_c   1.000
_cell.angle_alpha   90.00
_cell.angle_beta   90.00
_cell.angle_gamma   90.00
#
_symmetry.space_group_name_H-M   'P 1'
#
loop_
_entity.id
_entity.type
_entity.pdbx_description
1 polymer ?
#
loop_
_entity_poly.entity_id
_entity_poly.type
_entity_poly.pdbx_seq_one_letter_code
_entity_poly.pdbx_strand_id
1 'polypeptide(L)'
;MDLTINEEDIKAALISQSGNIYSKADVTQFLQHHDYYKHVGARFLCWLIQLELLSPIRAKWVTELYNLHNSYNKIRLERFPEQSHQYNSQFNPMSLLSDKIQNSINADLSVSQAWFEKLIEQVGIQPHYKEDAKTRFSRIITAINLENPSLSYTQGNDRLIWASYLVALSFSSNGGLDRSFAESMAYFLSIALISRIKISRYITDLSRLERHFSKLDWLLEREEPEISDVLIQEQHSAIHYAMKWELTLFADEHNAHELMFIWDQIFSRLDEYNEFLRCLCVSHIKQVPLAKNPGEMAMNIQKNRVWDVSKIVDDAVDMMVTKEVSCFSKFWKSVVTMFQEHCVF
;
A
#
# COMPACT_ATOMS: atom_id res chain seq x y z
N MET A 1 -15.56 -18.05 21.11
CA MET A 1 -15.04 -17.60 22.41
C MET A 1 -14.04 -16.51 22.08
N ASP A 2 -14.32 -15.24 22.38
CA ASP A 2 -13.32 -14.18 22.16
C ASP A 2 -12.20 -14.40 23.15
N LEU A 3 -11.07 -14.91 22.65
CA LEU A 3 -9.87 -15.08 23.46
C LEU A 3 -9.35 -13.68 23.77
N THR A 4 -9.43 -13.31 25.04
CA THR A 4 -8.81 -12.09 25.54
C THR A 4 -7.30 -12.25 25.37
N ILE A 5 -6.69 -11.47 24.49
CA ILE A 5 -5.25 -11.50 24.26
C ILE A 5 -4.55 -10.88 25.47
N ASN A 6 -3.52 -11.54 25.99
CA ASN A 6 -2.71 -11.00 27.08
C ASN A 6 -1.45 -10.29 26.54
N GLU A 7 -0.93 -9.32 27.28
CA GLU A 7 0.34 -8.64 26.98
C GLU A 7 1.52 -9.62 26.89
N GLU A 8 1.53 -10.68 27.69
CA GLU A 8 2.59 -11.70 27.63
C GLU A 8 2.56 -12.49 26.31
N ASP A 9 1.39 -12.72 25.70
CA ASP A 9 1.28 -13.36 24.39
C ASP A 9 1.87 -12.45 23.30
N ILE A 10 1.54 -11.14 23.36
CA ILE A 10 2.09 -10.12 22.45
C ILE A 10 3.61 -10.06 22.59
N LYS A 11 4.12 -10.07 23.82
CA LYS A 11 5.56 -10.08 24.10
C LYS A 11 6.25 -11.31 23.55
N ALA A 12 5.65 -12.50 23.68
CA ALA A 12 6.18 -13.72 23.08
C ALA A 12 6.23 -13.65 21.55
N ALA A 13 5.17 -13.14 20.91
CA ALA A 13 5.13 -12.90 19.47
C ALA A 13 6.20 -11.88 19.03
N LEU A 14 6.39 -10.80 19.77
CA LEU A 14 7.44 -9.82 19.48
C LEU A 14 8.85 -10.42 19.57
N ILE A 15 9.12 -11.26 20.58
CA ILE A 15 10.42 -11.94 20.72
C ILE A 15 10.70 -12.82 19.49
N SER A 16 9.70 -13.55 18.97
CA SER A 16 9.90 -14.45 17.84
C SER A 16 9.88 -13.76 16.48
N GLN A 17 9.12 -12.66 16.31
CA GLN A 17 8.83 -12.09 14.99
C GLN A 17 9.57 -10.78 14.67
N SER A 18 10.11 -10.08 15.68
CA SER A 18 10.64 -8.72 15.48
C SER A 18 11.98 -8.62 14.76
N GLY A 19 12.74 -9.71 14.70
CA GLY A 19 14.10 -9.70 14.16
C GLY A 19 15.01 -8.67 14.86
N ASN A 20 15.92 -8.08 14.09
CA ASN A 20 16.92 -7.14 14.58
C ASN A 20 16.49 -5.66 14.49
N ILE A 21 15.22 -5.36 14.82
CA ILE A 21 14.71 -3.99 14.83
C ILE A 21 14.75 -3.43 16.25
N TYR A 22 15.53 -2.37 16.47
CA TYR A 22 15.70 -1.72 17.78
C TYR A 22 15.45 -0.21 17.75
N SER A 23 15.49 0.39 16.57
CA SER A 23 15.40 1.84 16.37
C SER A 23 14.70 2.18 15.05
N LYS A 24 14.38 3.47 14.86
CA LYS A 24 13.87 3.99 13.58
C LYS A 24 14.88 3.81 12.44
N ALA A 25 16.19 3.90 12.73
CA ALA A 25 17.23 3.68 11.73
C ALA A 25 17.23 2.23 11.22
N ASP A 26 17.05 1.26 12.13
CA ASP A 26 16.95 -0.16 11.74
C ASP A 26 15.71 -0.41 10.87
N VAL A 27 14.58 0.26 11.16
CA VAL A 27 13.38 0.21 10.33
C VAL A 27 13.69 0.72 8.92
N THR A 28 14.31 1.89 8.79
CA THR A 28 14.67 2.44 7.47
C THR A 28 15.62 1.51 6.72
N GLN A 29 16.67 1.02 7.37
CA GLN A 29 17.61 0.08 6.76
C GLN A 29 16.91 -1.22 6.33
N PHE A 30 16.07 -1.79 7.18
CA PHE A 30 15.33 -3.01 6.88
C PHE A 30 14.42 -2.83 5.67
N LEU A 31 13.66 -1.72 5.62
CA LEU A 31 12.74 -1.45 4.51
C LEU A 31 13.50 -1.22 3.19
N GLN A 32 14.63 -0.50 3.24
CA GLN A 32 15.42 -0.20 2.04
C GLN A 32 16.23 -1.40 1.51
N HIS A 33 16.51 -2.42 2.34
CA HIS A 33 17.29 -3.58 1.94
C HIS A 33 16.69 -4.33 0.73
N HIS A 34 17.51 -4.66 -0.27
CA HIS A 34 17.11 -5.38 -1.49
C HIS A 34 16.99 -6.89 -1.26
N ASP A 35 15.95 -7.27 -0.53
CA ASP A 35 15.57 -8.67 -0.34
C ASP A 35 14.05 -8.82 -0.46
N TYR A 36 13.60 -9.68 -1.37
CA TYR A 36 12.18 -9.97 -1.56
C TYR A 36 11.61 -10.84 -0.43
N TYR A 37 12.43 -11.71 0.15
CA TYR A 37 12.02 -12.76 1.08
C TYR A 37 12.27 -12.39 2.55
N LYS A 38 12.30 -11.09 2.85
CA LYS A 38 12.38 -10.60 4.23
C LYS A 38 11.29 -11.22 5.10
N HIS A 39 11.63 -11.39 6.37
CA HIS A 39 10.70 -11.89 7.37
C HIS A 39 9.44 -11.02 7.48
N VAL A 40 8.27 -11.58 7.15
CA VAL A 40 6.99 -10.84 7.07
C VAL A 40 6.58 -10.28 8.44
N GLY A 41 6.85 -10.98 9.53
CA GLY A 41 6.61 -10.46 10.89
C GLY A 41 7.44 -9.21 11.21
N ALA A 42 8.65 -9.09 10.67
CA ALA A 42 9.48 -7.90 10.85
C ALA A 42 8.99 -6.75 9.94
N ARG A 43 8.55 -7.06 8.70
CA ARG A 43 7.86 -6.09 7.82
C ARG A 43 6.65 -5.47 8.51
N PHE A 44 5.79 -6.29 9.11
CA PHE A 44 4.62 -5.83 9.84
C PHE A 44 4.96 -4.75 10.89
N LEU A 45 5.97 -4.99 11.74
CA LEU A 45 6.39 -4.00 12.75
C LEU A 45 7.00 -2.75 12.11
N CYS A 46 7.85 -2.93 11.09
CA CYS A 46 8.45 -1.81 10.37
C CYS A 46 7.38 -0.91 9.73
N TRP A 47 6.34 -1.50 9.15
CA TRP A 47 5.22 -0.77 8.56
C TRP A 47 4.43 -0.01 9.61
N LEU A 48 4.12 -0.63 10.76
CA LEU A 48 3.45 0.06 11.86
C LEU A 48 4.26 1.27 12.36
N ILE A 49 5.58 1.13 12.51
CA ILE A 49 6.45 2.22 12.96
C ILE A 49 6.52 3.33 11.92
N GLN A 50 6.71 2.96 10.66
CA GLN A 50 6.87 3.91 9.57
C GLN A 50 5.56 4.66 9.25
N LEU A 51 4.41 4.04 9.49
CA LEU A 51 3.07 4.64 9.39
C LEU A 51 2.62 5.32 10.69
N GLU A 52 3.50 5.44 11.69
CA GLU A 52 3.26 6.14 12.96
C GLU A 52 2.13 5.52 13.81
N LEU A 53 1.83 4.24 13.60
CA LEU A 53 0.91 3.46 14.43
C LEU A 53 1.59 2.86 15.67
N LEU A 54 2.93 2.73 15.63
CA LEU A 54 3.75 2.18 16.70
C LEU A 54 4.97 3.07 16.94
N SER A 55 5.35 3.28 18.19
CA SER A 55 6.56 4.02 18.54
C SER A 55 7.81 3.27 18.05
N PRO A 56 8.88 3.97 17.61
CA PRO A 56 10.16 3.31 17.36
C PRO A 56 10.85 2.80 18.65
N ILE A 57 10.30 3.10 19.83
CA ILE A 57 10.84 2.69 21.13
C ILE A 57 10.30 1.30 21.49
N ARG A 58 11.15 0.28 21.32
CA ARG A 58 10.80 -1.14 21.53
C ARG A 58 10.16 -1.47 22.88
N ALA A 59 10.57 -0.77 23.95
CA ALA A 59 10.00 -0.96 25.29
C ALA A 59 8.49 -0.64 25.37
N LYS A 60 7.93 0.11 24.42
CA LYS A 60 6.51 0.48 24.37
C LYS A 60 5.66 -0.46 23.53
N TRP A 61 6.27 -1.32 22.71
CA TRP A 61 5.55 -2.08 21.69
C TRP A 61 4.44 -2.98 22.25
N VAL A 62 4.70 -3.66 23.37
CA VAL A 62 3.71 -4.55 24.00
C VAL A 62 2.45 -3.76 24.36
N THR A 63 2.61 -2.68 25.11
CA THR A 63 1.50 -1.84 25.57
C THR A 63 0.78 -1.15 24.41
N GLU A 64 1.50 -0.65 23.41
CA GLU A 64 0.88 0.03 22.26
C GLU A 64 0.09 -0.95 21.38
N LEU A 65 0.62 -2.14 21.08
CA LEU A 65 -0.11 -3.18 20.34
C LEU A 65 -1.34 -3.67 21.11
N TYR A 66 -1.21 -3.85 22.43
CA TYR A 66 -2.32 -4.19 23.30
C TYR A 66 -3.42 -3.12 23.27
N ASN A 67 -3.04 -1.85 23.36
CA ASN A 67 -3.98 -0.72 23.30
C ASN A 67 -4.68 -0.62 21.94
N LEU A 68 -3.96 -0.82 20.83
CA LEU A 68 -4.56 -0.88 19.50
C LEU A 68 -5.59 -2.02 19.42
N HIS A 69 -5.23 -3.23 19.86
CA HIS A 69 -6.14 -4.37 19.87
C HIS A 69 -7.41 -4.08 20.68
N ASN A 70 -7.26 -3.54 21.90
CA ASN A 70 -8.41 -3.18 22.75
C ASN A 70 -9.27 -2.08 22.15
N SER A 71 -8.65 -1.10 21.49
CA SER A 71 -9.38 -0.01 20.81
C SER A 71 -10.24 -0.55 19.67
N TYR A 72 -9.70 -1.45 18.85
CA TYR A 72 -10.51 -2.11 17.81
C TYR A 72 -11.59 -3.01 18.41
N ASN A 73 -11.30 -3.75 19.47
CA ASN A 73 -12.30 -4.58 20.14
C ASN A 73 -13.48 -3.75 20.66
N LYS A 74 -13.22 -2.56 21.20
CA LYS A 74 -14.27 -1.63 21.61
C LYS A 74 -15.16 -1.24 20.42
N ILE A 75 -14.56 -0.84 19.30
CA ILE A 75 -15.30 -0.53 18.06
C ILE A 75 -16.12 -1.74 17.62
N ARG A 76 -15.53 -2.94 17.62
CA ARG A 76 -16.18 -4.18 17.22
C ARG A 76 -17.40 -4.49 18.09
N LEU A 77 -17.30 -4.34 19.41
CA LEU A 77 -18.40 -4.56 20.34
C LEU A 77 -19.51 -3.51 20.19
N GLU A 78 -19.14 -2.24 19.98
CA GLU A 78 -20.10 -1.15 19.79
C GLU A 78 -20.86 -1.24 18.46
N ARG A 79 -20.19 -1.65 17.38
CA ARG A 79 -20.78 -1.70 16.03
C ARG A 79 -21.40 -3.04 15.67
N PHE A 80 -20.92 -4.13 16.25
CA PHE A 80 -21.39 -5.48 15.93
C PHE A 80 -21.87 -6.24 17.17
N PRO A 81 -22.81 -5.67 17.96
CA PRO A 81 -23.26 -6.27 19.22
C PRO A 81 -23.90 -7.65 19.03
N GLU A 82 -24.57 -7.88 17.90
CA GLU A 82 -25.23 -9.15 17.58
C GLU A 82 -24.25 -10.31 17.34
N GLN A 83 -22.97 -10.04 17.03
CA GLN A 83 -21.94 -11.08 16.91
C GLN A 83 -21.31 -11.45 18.26
N SER A 84 -21.51 -10.64 19.32
CA SER A 84 -20.98 -10.94 20.66
C SER A 84 -21.76 -12.07 21.36
N HIS A 85 -23.00 -12.32 20.93
CA HIS A 85 -23.80 -13.47 21.36
C HIS A 85 -23.57 -14.62 20.38
N GLN A 86 -22.99 -15.72 20.90
CA GLN A 86 -22.37 -16.86 20.20
C GLN A 86 -23.19 -17.63 19.14
N TYR A 87 -24.31 -17.13 18.61
CA TYR A 87 -25.26 -17.96 17.86
C TYR A 87 -25.80 -17.43 16.54
N ASN A 88 -25.44 -16.23 16.08
CA ASN A 88 -25.94 -15.74 14.78
C ASN A 88 -24.86 -15.77 13.68
N SER A 89 -24.63 -16.96 13.12
CA SER A 89 -23.81 -17.17 11.91
C SER A 89 -24.35 -16.44 10.66
N GLN A 90 -25.49 -15.75 10.78
CA GLN A 90 -26.15 -15.01 9.70
C GLN A 90 -25.90 -13.50 9.75
N PHE A 91 -25.28 -12.94 10.80
CA PHE A 91 -25.03 -11.50 10.83
C PHE A 91 -23.95 -11.12 9.81
N ASN A 92 -24.34 -10.35 8.79
CA ASN A 92 -23.46 -9.76 7.81
C ASN A 92 -23.07 -8.34 8.24
N PRO A 93 -21.81 -8.07 8.65
CA PRO A 93 -21.39 -6.73 9.05
C PRO A 93 -21.67 -5.64 8.01
N MET A 94 -21.66 -5.99 6.72
CA MET A 94 -21.89 -5.02 5.64
C MET A 94 -23.36 -4.58 5.53
N SER A 95 -24.31 -5.19 6.25
CA SER A 95 -25.71 -4.73 6.30
C SER A 95 -25.88 -3.38 7.00
N LEU A 96 -24.87 -2.94 7.76
CA LEU A 96 -24.83 -1.63 8.41
C LEU A 96 -24.45 -0.48 7.46
N LEU A 97 -24.06 -0.81 6.23
CA LEU A 97 -23.66 0.16 5.21
C LEU A 97 -24.84 0.47 4.26
N SER A 98 -24.75 1.59 3.55
CA SER A 98 -25.71 1.88 2.47
C SER A 98 -25.61 0.84 1.34
N ASP A 99 -26.72 0.57 0.67
CA ASP A 99 -26.79 -0.36 -0.47
C ASP A 99 -25.74 -0.06 -1.54
N LYS A 100 -25.48 1.23 -1.82
CA LYS A 100 -24.47 1.65 -2.79
C LYS A 100 -23.08 1.13 -2.40
N ILE A 101 -22.66 1.36 -1.16
CA ILE A 101 -21.34 0.94 -0.66
C ILE A 101 -21.28 -0.58 -0.60
N GLN A 102 -22.33 -1.22 -0.09
CA GLN A 102 -22.40 -2.68 0.02
C GLN A 102 -22.27 -3.35 -1.35
N ASN A 103 -22.98 -2.83 -2.37
CA ASN A 103 -22.91 -3.35 -3.73
C ASN A 103 -21.51 -3.17 -4.34
N SER A 104 -20.87 -2.02 -4.13
CA SER A 104 -19.48 -1.81 -4.58
C SER A 104 -18.52 -2.80 -3.94
N ILE A 105 -18.60 -3.00 -2.62
CA ILE A 105 -17.74 -3.96 -1.92
C ILE A 105 -18.00 -5.39 -2.41
N ASN A 106 -19.27 -5.80 -2.53
CA ASN A 106 -19.64 -7.14 -2.97
C ASN A 106 -19.17 -7.45 -4.40
N ALA A 107 -19.19 -6.45 -5.28
CA ALA A 107 -18.70 -6.60 -6.66
C ALA A 107 -17.20 -6.93 -6.70
N ASP A 108 -16.40 -6.34 -5.82
CA ASP A 108 -14.94 -6.57 -5.76
C ASP A 108 -14.55 -7.76 -4.87
N LEU A 109 -15.41 -8.16 -3.91
CA LEU A 109 -15.07 -9.11 -2.85
C LEU A 109 -14.65 -10.50 -3.36
N SER A 110 -15.34 -11.05 -4.35
CA SER A 110 -15.03 -12.40 -4.87
C SER A 110 -13.65 -12.44 -5.54
N VAL A 111 -13.35 -11.44 -6.37
CA VAL A 111 -12.07 -11.31 -7.07
C VAL A 111 -10.95 -11.04 -6.08
N SER A 112 -11.18 -10.14 -5.12
CA SER A 112 -10.20 -9.75 -4.10
C SER A 112 -9.87 -10.86 -3.12
N GLN A 113 -10.86 -11.66 -2.73
CA GLN A 113 -10.65 -12.82 -1.89
C GLN A 113 -9.79 -13.87 -2.60
N ALA A 114 -10.07 -14.19 -3.86
CA ALA A 114 -9.26 -15.14 -4.62
C ALA A 114 -7.81 -14.64 -4.82
N TRP A 115 -7.62 -13.33 -4.99
CA TRP A 115 -6.31 -12.70 -5.00
C TRP A 115 -5.58 -12.88 -3.65
N PHE A 116 -6.24 -12.57 -2.54
CA PHE A 116 -5.69 -12.73 -1.18
C PHE A 116 -5.30 -14.19 -0.86
N GLU A 117 -6.14 -15.16 -1.27
CA GLU A 117 -5.87 -16.59 -1.05
C GLU A 117 -4.56 -17.03 -1.72
N LYS A 118 -4.26 -16.53 -2.91
CA LYS A 118 -2.98 -16.78 -3.59
C LYS A 118 -1.81 -16.19 -2.82
N LEU A 119 -1.96 -14.99 -2.26
CA LEU A 119 -0.90 -14.35 -1.48
C LEU A 119 -0.62 -15.12 -0.17
N ILE A 120 -1.67 -15.60 0.51
CA ILE A 120 -1.55 -16.45 1.70
C ILE A 120 -0.69 -17.68 1.42
N GLU A 121 -0.93 -18.34 0.29
CA GLU A 121 -0.22 -19.55 -0.11
C GLU A 121 1.26 -19.26 -0.36
N GLN A 122 1.57 -18.13 -1.00
CA GLN A 122 2.95 -17.69 -1.27
C GLN A 122 3.73 -17.31 0.00
N VAL A 123 3.04 -16.78 1.02
CA VAL A 123 3.64 -16.47 2.33
C VAL A 123 3.76 -17.71 3.23
N GLY A 124 3.05 -18.80 2.91
CA GLY A 124 3.11 -20.06 3.66
C GLY A 124 2.23 -20.07 4.92
N ILE A 125 1.18 -19.25 4.98
CA ILE A 125 0.21 -19.27 6.09
C ILE A 125 -0.70 -20.50 5.95
N GLN A 126 -0.87 -21.25 7.04
CA GLN A 126 -1.65 -22.50 7.03
C GLN A 126 -3.14 -22.25 6.73
N PRO A 127 -3.83 -23.15 5.98
CA PRO A 127 -5.20 -22.92 5.54
C PRO A 127 -6.23 -22.65 6.63
N HIS A 128 -6.09 -23.24 7.82
CA HIS A 128 -7.03 -23.04 8.92
C HIS A 128 -7.08 -21.58 9.42
N TYR A 129 -6.01 -20.80 9.20
CA TYR A 129 -5.98 -19.38 9.54
C TYR A 129 -6.82 -18.51 8.58
N LYS A 130 -7.22 -19.01 7.40
CA LYS A 130 -8.04 -18.27 6.42
C LYS A 130 -9.54 -18.56 6.46
N GLU A 131 -10.00 -19.52 7.26
CA GLU A 131 -11.41 -19.97 7.26
C GLU A 131 -12.44 -18.85 7.48
N ASP A 132 -12.11 -17.85 8.29
CA ASP A 132 -12.97 -16.71 8.63
C ASP A 132 -12.48 -15.38 8.03
N ALA A 133 -11.50 -15.42 7.11
CA ALA A 133 -10.87 -14.23 6.54
C ALA A 133 -11.89 -13.28 5.88
N LYS A 134 -12.87 -13.83 5.14
CA LYS A 134 -13.95 -13.05 4.53
C LYS A 134 -14.77 -12.28 5.56
N THR A 135 -15.15 -12.92 6.66
CA THR A 135 -15.92 -12.28 7.73
C THR A 135 -15.12 -11.18 8.41
N ARG A 136 -13.81 -11.41 8.62
CA ARG A 136 -12.89 -10.41 9.20
C ARG A 136 -12.72 -9.20 8.30
N PHE A 137 -12.52 -9.43 7.00
CA PHE A 137 -12.50 -8.38 5.99
C PHE A 137 -13.79 -7.56 6.02
N SER A 138 -14.96 -8.22 6.02
CA SER A 138 -16.26 -7.55 6.09
C SER A 138 -16.42 -6.71 7.36
N ARG A 139 -15.89 -7.15 8.51
CA ARG A 139 -15.88 -6.31 9.73
C ARG A 139 -14.95 -5.11 9.61
N ILE A 140 -13.72 -5.32 9.14
CA ILE A 140 -12.73 -4.25 8.98
C ILE A 140 -13.28 -3.17 8.04
N ILE A 141 -13.73 -3.55 6.85
CA ILE A 141 -14.22 -2.60 5.85
C ILE A 141 -15.47 -1.85 6.34
N THR A 142 -16.41 -2.54 7.01
CA THR A 142 -17.55 -1.87 7.62
C THR A 142 -17.12 -0.89 8.70
N ALA A 143 -16.23 -1.31 9.62
CA ALA A 143 -15.74 -0.45 10.70
C ALA A 143 -15.04 0.80 10.15
N ILE A 144 -14.24 0.68 9.08
CA ILE A 144 -13.60 1.83 8.43
C ILE A 144 -14.66 2.80 7.90
N ASN A 145 -15.67 2.31 7.18
CA ASN A 145 -16.71 3.16 6.60
C ASN A 145 -17.59 3.86 7.66
N LEU A 146 -17.82 3.21 8.81
CA LEU A 146 -18.62 3.78 9.91
C LEU A 146 -17.82 4.77 10.76
N GLU A 147 -16.58 4.44 11.11
CA GLU A 147 -15.74 5.28 11.98
C GLU A 147 -15.05 6.42 11.21
N ASN A 148 -14.79 6.23 9.92
CA ASN A 148 -14.07 7.19 9.07
C ASN A 148 -14.82 7.43 7.75
N PRO A 149 -15.96 8.15 7.76
CA PRO A 149 -16.73 8.40 6.53
C PRO A 149 -15.94 9.12 5.42
N SER A 150 -14.91 9.89 5.79
CA SER A 150 -13.98 10.54 4.83
C SER A 150 -13.07 9.55 4.09
N LEU A 151 -12.95 8.32 4.59
CA LEU A 151 -12.25 7.18 4.01
C LEU A 151 -13.24 6.12 3.50
N SER A 152 -14.46 6.53 3.18
CA SER A 152 -15.49 5.65 2.61
C SER A 152 -14.95 4.86 1.43
N TYR A 153 -15.46 3.65 1.28
CA TYR A 153 -14.97 2.69 0.31
C TYR A 153 -14.95 3.27 -1.10
N THR A 154 -13.79 3.16 -1.73
CA THR A 154 -13.58 3.36 -3.16
C THR A 154 -12.95 2.10 -3.72
N GLN A 155 -13.30 1.74 -4.95
CA GLN A 155 -12.75 0.57 -5.63
C GLN A 155 -11.22 0.58 -5.58
N GLY A 156 -10.62 -0.55 -5.17
CA GLY A 156 -9.19 -0.69 -4.92
C GLY A 156 -8.80 -0.70 -3.44
N ASN A 157 -9.62 -0.11 -2.54
CA ASN A 157 -9.36 -0.14 -1.09
C ASN A 157 -9.33 -1.57 -0.53
N ASP A 158 -10.06 -2.50 -1.15
CA ASP A 158 -10.09 -3.92 -0.82
C ASP A 158 -8.70 -4.56 -0.90
N ARG A 159 -7.87 -4.20 -1.88
CA ARG A 159 -6.48 -4.67 -1.99
C ARG A 159 -5.64 -4.25 -0.79
N LEU A 160 -5.81 -3.01 -0.33
CA LEU A 160 -5.06 -2.47 0.80
C LEU A 160 -5.46 -3.15 2.11
N ILE A 161 -6.75 -3.41 2.29
CA ILE A 161 -7.28 -4.11 3.45
C ILE A 161 -6.77 -5.55 3.49
N TRP A 162 -6.84 -6.26 2.36
CA TRP A 162 -6.34 -7.63 2.28
C TRP A 162 -4.82 -7.73 2.50
N ALA A 163 -4.03 -6.83 1.92
CA ALA A 163 -2.59 -6.79 2.17
C ALA A 163 -2.25 -6.46 3.63
N SER A 164 -2.98 -5.52 4.24
CA SER A 164 -2.85 -5.21 5.68
C SER A 164 -3.18 -6.42 6.55
N TYR A 165 -4.25 -7.16 6.19
CA TYR A 165 -4.62 -8.39 6.88
C TYR A 165 -3.62 -9.51 6.65
N LEU A 166 -3.03 -9.64 5.46
CA LEU A 166 -2.00 -10.64 5.16
C LEU A 166 -0.79 -10.51 6.09
N VAL A 167 -0.21 -9.31 6.19
CA VAL A 167 1.00 -9.09 7.00
C VAL A 167 0.71 -9.23 8.49
N ALA A 168 -0.45 -8.75 8.95
CA ALA A 168 -0.89 -8.90 10.33
C ALA A 168 -1.18 -10.36 10.67
N LEU A 169 -1.82 -11.12 9.77
CA LEU A 169 -2.11 -12.54 9.94
C LEU A 169 -0.83 -13.36 9.99
N SER A 170 0.15 -13.07 9.14
CA SER A 170 1.46 -13.72 9.17
C SER A 170 2.16 -13.53 10.52
N PHE A 171 2.17 -12.29 11.03
CA PHE A 171 2.72 -11.99 12.35
C PHE A 171 1.97 -12.77 13.45
N SER A 172 0.64 -12.75 13.42
CA SER A 172 -0.18 -13.46 14.42
C SER A 172 0.03 -14.98 14.37
N SER A 173 -0.07 -15.61 13.20
CA SER A 173 0.02 -17.06 13.07
C SER A 173 1.37 -17.60 13.47
N ASN A 174 2.45 -16.88 13.15
CA ASN A 174 3.81 -17.28 13.50
C ASN A 174 4.18 -16.92 14.94
N GLY A 175 3.55 -15.87 15.49
CA GLY A 175 3.70 -15.44 16.88
C GLY A 175 2.82 -16.18 17.89
N GLY A 176 1.92 -17.06 17.42
CA GLY A 176 0.98 -17.78 18.28
C GLY A 176 -0.18 -16.93 18.80
N LEU A 177 -0.49 -15.82 18.14
CA LEU A 177 -1.61 -14.94 18.49
C LEU A 177 -2.88 -15.35 17.74
N ASP A 178 -4.04 -15.05 18.34
CA ASP A 178 -5.33 -15.27 17.69
C ASP A 178 -5.53 -14.34 16.47
N ARG A 179 -6.34 -14.80 15.51
CA ARG A 179 -6.72 -14.04 14.31
C ARG A 179 -7.43 -12.71 14.62
N SER A 180 -8.03 -12.57 15.79
CA SER A 180 -8.59 -11.28 16.26
C SER A 180 -7.52 -10.21 16.44
N PHE A 181 -6.28 -10.58 16.79
CA PHE A 181 -5.16 -9.67 16.77
C PHE A 181 -4.89 -9.16 15.35
N ALA A 182 -4.77 -10.09 14.40
CA ALA A 182 -4.52 -9.77 12.99
C ALA A 182 -5.59 -8.84 12.42
N GLU A 183 -6.86 -9.12 12.71
CA GLU A 183 -7.99 -8.26 12.30
C GLU A 183 -7.86 -6.84 12.87
N SER A 184 -7.51 -6.73 14.16
CA SER A 184 -7.36 -5.43 14.83
C SER A 184 -6.23 -4.61 14.21
N MET A 185 -5.08 -5.23 13.98
CA MET A 185 -3.93 -4.54 13.39
C MET A 185 -4.19 -4.18 11.92
N ALA A 186 -4.85 -5.07 11.19
CA ALA A 186 -5.24 -4.83 9.80
C ALA A 186 -6.19 -3.62 9.68
N TYR A 187 -7.11 -3.43 10.62
CA TYR A 187 -7.97 -2.24 10.67
C TYR A 187 -7.16 -0.94 10.70
N PHE A 188 -6.22 -0.81 11.64
CA PHE A 188 -5.40 0.40 11.76
C PHE A 188 -4.43 0.59 10.59
N LEU A 189 -3.79 -0.48 10.14
CA LEU A 189 -2.94 -0.44 8.93
C LEU A 189 -3.74 0.01 7.71
N SER A 190 -4.94 -0.53 7.51
CA SER A 190 -5.80 -0.17 6.38
C SER A 190 -6.17 1.31 6.39
N ILE A 191 -6.54 1.86 7.55
CA ILE A 191 -6.82 3.29 7.70
C ILE A 191 -5.59 4.12 7.34
N ALA A 192 -4.43 3.75 7.89
CA ALA A 192 -3.19 4.45 7.61
C ALA A 192 -2.88 4.45 6.11
N LEU A 193 -3.00 3.31 5.42
CA LEU A 193 -2.75 3.20 3.98
C LEU A 193 -3.76 3.98 3.14
N ILE A 194 -5.06 3.75 3.35
CA ILE A 194 -6.13 4.43 2.60
C ILE A 194 -6.00 5.95 2.76
N SER A 195 -5.64 6.43 3.96
CA SER A 195 -5.47 7.87 4.21
C SER A 195 -4.33 8.51 3.40
N ARG A 196 -3.33 7.72 2.97
CA ARG A 196 -2.17 8.18 2.19
C ARG A 196 -2.44 8.20 0.68
N ILE A 197 -3.38 7.38 0.18
CA ILE A 197 -3.76 7.34 -1.24
C ILE A 197 -4.68 8.51 -1.56
N LYS A 198 -4.08 9.68 -1.78
CA LYS A 198 -4.80 10.94 -2.05
C LYS A 198 -5.58 10.91 -3.37
N ILE A 199 -5.16 10.11 -4.34
CA ILE A 199 -5.75 10.09 -5.67
C ILE A 199 -7.21 9.62 -5.67
N SER A 200 -7.59 8.75 -4.73
CA SER A 200 -8.98 8.33 -4.50
C SER A 200 -9.92 9.52 -4.29
N ARG A 201 -9.43 10.59 -3.66
CA ARG A 201 -10.20 11.82 -3.38
C ARG A 201 -10.31 12.75 -4.59
N TYR A 202 -9.53 12.51 -5.63
CA TYR A 202 -9.55 13.31 -6.86
C TYR A 202 -10.43 12.69 -7.94
N ILE A 203 -10.95 11.47 -7.76
CA ILE A 203 -11.79 10.78 -8.75
C ILE A 203 -13.03 11.62 -9.14
N THR A 204 -13.56 12.42 -8.22
CA THR A 204 -14.70 13.32 -8.49
C THR A 204 -14.29 14.70 -9.02
N ASP A 205 -12.99 15.02 -9.07
CA ASP A 205 -12.42 16.28 -9.58
C ASP A 205 -11.45 15.96 -10.73
N LEU A 206 -12.03 15.83 -11.93
CA LEU A 206 -11.30 15.42 -13.13
C LEU A 206 -10.08 16.32 -13.42
N SER A 207 -10.22 17.64 -13.23
CA SER A 207 -9.11 18.58 -13.47
C SER A 207 -7.94 18.39 -12.51
N ARG A 208 -8.19 18.04 -11.24
CA ARG A 208 -7.10 17.68 -10.32
C ARG A 208 -6.45 16.35 -10.70
N LEU A 209 -7.25 15.39 -11.15
CA LEU A 209 -6.77 14.08 -11.58
C LEU A 209 -5.89 14.20 -12.84
N GLU A 210 -6.33 14.97 -13.84
CA GLU A 210 -5.56 15.28 -15.05
C GLU A 210 -4.25 16.00 -14.71
N ARG A 211 -4.27 16.99 -13.81
CA ARG A 211 -3.04 17.68 -13.37
C ARG A 211 -2.07 16.76 -12.61
N HIS A 212 -2.59 15.76 -11.90
CA HIS A 212 -1.76 14.77 -11.23
C HIS A 212 -1.03 13.89 -12.25
N PHE A 213 -1.76 13.32 -13.22
CA PHE A 213 -1.20 12.44 -14.26
C PHE A 213 -0.37 13.17 -15.32
N SER A 214 -0.77 14.39 -15.67
CA SER A 214 0.08 15.58 -15.74
C SER A 214 1.60 15.38 -15.65
N LYS A 215 2.00 15.19 -14.40
CA LYS A 215 3.39 15.13 -13.97
C LYS A 215 4.04 13.79 -14.29
N LEU A 216 3.23 12.73 -14.38
CA LEU A 216 3.68 11.41 -14.77
C LEU A 216 3.93 11.36 -16.29
N ASP A 217 3.06 11.96 -17.10
CA ASP A 217 3.26 12.10 -18.55
C ASP A 217 4.57 12.84 -18.85
N TRP A 218 4.83 13.96 -18.17
CA TRP A 218 6.10 14.70 -18.30
C TRP A 218 7.33 13.89 -17.87
N LEU A 219 7.22 13.11 -16.78
CA LEU A 219 8.32 12.28 -16.33
C LEU A 219 8.60 11.15 -17.34
N LEU A 220 7.55 10.57 -17.92
CA LEU A 220 7.68 9.54 -18.96
C LEU A 220 8.32 10.09 -20.23
N GLU A 221 7.90 11.27 -20.70
CA GLU A 221 8.49 11.95 -21.87
C GLU A 221 10.01 12.15 -21.71
N ARG A 222 10.45 12.47 -20.49
CA ARG A 222 11.87 12.64 -20.17
C ARG A 222 12.64 11.32 -20.20
N GLU A 223 12.06 10.26 -19.64
CA GLU A 223 12.76 9.02 -19.30
C GLU A 223 12.64 7.93 -20.37
N GLU A 224 11.53 7.92 -21.11
CA GLU A 224 11.22 6.98 -22.19
C GLU A 224 10.51 7.72 -23.34
N PRO A 225 11.22 8.62 -24.06
CA PRO A 225 10.62 9.45 -25.09
C PRO A 225 9.95 8.64 -26.21
N GLU A 226 10.51 7.49 -26.59
CA GLU A 226 9.94 6.64 -27.64
C GLU A 226 8.57 6.07 -27.27
N ILE A 227 8.40 5.64 -26.01
CA ILE A 227 7.10 5.18 -25.49
C ILE A 227 6.13 6.36 -25.37
N SER A 228 6.62 7.50 -24.89
CA SER A 228 5.82 8.71 -24.73
C SER A 228 5.27 9.20 -26.07
N ASP A 229 6.09 9.25 -27.11
CA ASP A 229 5.69 9.68 -28.46
C ASP A 229 4.55 8.82 -29.02
N VAL A 230 4.65 7.50 -28.85
CA VAL A 230 3.61 6.55 -29.27
C VAL A 230 2.30 6.79 -28.51
N LEU A 231 2.38 7.00 -27.19
CA LEU A 231 1.20 7.27 -26.37
C LEU A 231 0.55 8.61 -26.71
N ILE A 232 1.35 9.65 -26.98
CA ILE A 232 0.88 10.98 -27.40
C ILE A 232 0.18 10.90 -28.76
N GLN A 233 0.76 10.17 -29.72
CA GLN A 233 0.17 9.97 -31.05
C GLN A 233 -1.24 9.35 -30.96
N GLU A 234 -1.45 8.42 -30.02
CA GLU A 234 -2.73 7.73 -29.80
C GLU A 234 -3.61 8.41 -28.74
N GLN A 235 -3.24 9.60 -28.27
CA GLN A 235 -3.98 10.39 -27.27
C GLN A 235 -4.19 9.66 -25.93
N HIS A 236 -3.22 8.84 -25.54
CA HIS A 236 -3.21 8.10 -24.27
C HIS A 236 -2.38 8.82 -23.20
N SER A 237 -3.05 9.54 -22.29
CA SER A 237 -2.43 10.04 -21.04
C SER A 237 -2.26 8.92 -20.01
N ALA A 238 -1.33 9.12 -19.07
CA ALA A 238 -1.05 8.24 -17.93
C ALA A 238 -2.25 7.90 -17.05
N ILE A 239 -3.29 8.74 -17.02
CA ILE A 239 -4.55 8.43 -16.33
C ILE A 239 -5.14 7.09 -16.81
N HIS A 240 -4.99 6.75 -18.10
CA HIS A 240 -5.61 5.56 -18.69
C HIS A 240 -4.94 4.25 -18.26
N TYR A 241 -3.64 4.26 -17.95
CA TYR A 241 -2.89 3.04 -17.65
C TYR A 241 -2.32 2.98 -16.22
N ALA A 242 -2.04 4.12 -15.58
CA ALA A 242 -1.40 4.17 -14.26
C ALA A 242 -2.39 4.41 -13.09
N MET A 243 -3.63 4.82 -13.35
CA MET A 243 -4.59 5.11 -12.28
C MET A 243 -4.83 3.93 -11.35
N LYS A 244 -4.98 2.73 -11.90
CA LYS A 244 -5.16 1.51 -11.11
C LYS A 244 -3.94 1.21 -10.23
N TRP A 245 -2.74 1.44 -10.76
CA TRP A 245 -1.48 1.21 -10.03
C TRP A 245 -1.38 2.10 -8.81
N GLU A 246 -1.67 3.40 -8.94
CA GLU A 246 -1.66 4.31 -7.79
C GLU A 246 -2.78 4.04 -6.78
N LEU A 247 -3.98 3.64 -7.25
CA LEU A 247 -5.11 3.34 -6.36
C LEU A 247 -4.89 2.08 -5.51
N THR A 248 -4.17 1.10 -6.05
CA THR A 248 -3.96 -0.20 -5.39
C THR A 248 -2.52 -0.41 -4.92
N LEU A 249 -1.64 0.59 -5.07
CA LEU A 249 -0.20 0.48 -4.82
C LEU A 249 0.42 -0.74 -5.51
N PHE A 250 0.09 -0.91 -6.80
CA PHE A 250 0.56 -2.02 -7.65
C PHE A 250 0.16 -3.43 -7.18
N ALA A 251 -0.83 -3.57 -6.29
CA ALA A 251 -1.23 -4.85 -5.70
C ALA A 251 -1.64 -5.93 -6.73
N ASP A 252 -2.17 -5.54 -7.88
CA ASP A 252 -2.58 -6.47 -8.92
C ASP A 252 -1.45 -6.87 -9.89
N GLU A 253 -0.26 -6.27 -9.77
CA GLU A 253 0.83 -6.45 -10.72
C GLU A 253 1.87 -7.49 -10.25
N HIS A 254 1.91 -7.78 -8.94
CA HIS A 254 3.02 -8.49 -8.30
C HIS A 254 2.56 -9.66 -7.44
N ASN A 255 3.45 -10.64 -7.23
CA ASN A 255 3.23 -11.68 -6.23
C ASN A 255 3.44 -11.13 -4.80
N ALA A 256 3.18 -11.92 -3.76
CA ALA A 256 3.21 -11.46 -2.37
C ALA A 256 4.57 -10.87 -1.95
N HIS A 257 5.67 -11.53 -2.31
CA HIS A 257 7.02 -11.14 -1.90
C HIS A 257 7.47 -9.87 -2.62
N GLU A 258 7.21 -9.80 -3.92
CA GLU A 258 7.44 -8.64 -4.77
C GLU A 258 6.61 -7.43 -4.32
N LEU A 259 5.32 -7.63 -4.08
CA LEU A 259 4.40 -6.59 -3.63
C LEU A 259 4.86 -6.00 -2.28
N MET A 260 5.16 -6.86 -1.32
CA MET A 260 5.67 -6.42 -0.02
C MET A 260 7.01 -5.69 -0.15
N PHE A 261 7.88 -6.11 -1.07
CA PHE A 261 9.13 -5.40 -1.32
C PHE A 261 8.90 -4.00 -1.92
N ILE A 262 8.01 -3.85 -2.90
CA ILE A 262 7.61 -2.53 -3.42
C ILE A 262 7.05 -1.65 -2.29
N TRP A 263 6.21 -2.23 -1.43
CA TRP A 263 5.62 -1.50 -0.31
C TRP A 263 6.66 -1.11 0.74
N ASP A 264 7.65 -1.97 1.02
CA ASP A 264 8.79 -1.61 1.87
C ASP A 264 9.48 -0.35 1.33
N GLN A 265 9.73 -0.31 0.01
CA GLN A 265 10.40 0.82 -0.64
C GLN A 265 9.54 2.08 -0.62
N ILE A 266 8.22 1.97 -0.81
CA ILE A 266 7.28 3.09 -0.68
C ILE A 266 7.30 3.64 0.75
N PHE A 267 7.19 2.77 1.76
CA PHE A 267 7.12 3.18 3.14
C PHE A 267 8.44 3.78 3.63
N SER A 268 9.58 3.29 3.16
CA SER A 268 10.87 3.91 3.48
C SER A 268 11.03 5.35 2.95
N ARG A 269 10.17 5.79 2.01
CA ARG A 269 10.21 7.10 1.33
C ARG A 269 8.89 7.87 1.46
N LEU A 270 8.19 7.74 2.59
CA LEU A 270 6.90 8.43 2.79
C LEU A 270 6.98 9.96 2.67
N ASP A 271 8.12 10.57 3.01
CA ASP A 271 8.33 12.03 2.87
C ASP A 271 8.28 12.47 1.40
N GLU A 272 8.68 11.59 0.48
CA GLU A 272 8.72 11.82 -0.96
C GLU A 272 7.69 10.97 -1.72
N TYR A 273 6.66 10.50 -1.01
CA TYR A 273 5.69 9.51 -1.48
C TYR A 273 5.17 9.74 -2.90
N ASN A 274 4.71 10.96 -3.21
CA ASN A 274 4.12 11.27 -4.52
C ASN A 274 5.16 11.24 -5.66
N GLU A 275 6.42 11.59 -5.36
CA GLU A 275 7.47 11.58 -6.37
C GLU A 275 7.93 10.16 -6.63
N PHE A 276 8.21 9.40 -5.56
CA PHE A 276 8.61 8.02 -5.67
C PHE A 276 7.54 7.16 -6.37
N LEU A 277 6.25 7.39 -6.07
CA LEU A 277 5.17 6.67 -6.73
C LEU A 277 5.12 6.92 -8.25
N ARG A 278 5.36 8.15 -8.71
CA ARG A 278 5.47 8.45 -10.15
C ARG A 278 6.69 7.78 -10.78
N CYS A 279 7.83 7.81 -10.09
CA CYS A 279 9.04 7.13 -10.55
C CYS A 279 8.81 5.63 -10.65
N LEU A 280 8.09 5.02 -9.70
CA LEU A 280 7.66 3.62 -9.80
C LEU A 280 6.78 3.40 -11.03
N CYS A 281 5.77 4.24 -11.29
CA CYS A 281 4.93 4.09 -12.49
C CYS A 281 5.78 4.14 -13.77
N VAL A 282 6.69 5.10 -13.92
CA VAL A 282 7.58 5.18 -15.08
C VAL A 282 8.48 3.95 -15.16
N SER A 283 9.09 3.51 -14.06
CA SER A 283 9.96 2.33 -14.03
C SER A 283 9.25 1.05 -14.45
N HIS A 284 7.96 0.91 -14.14
CA HIS A 284 7.16 -0.19 -14.69
C HIS A 284 7.04 -0.03 -16.21
N ILE A 285 6.69 1.15 -16.70
CA ILE A 285 6.55 1.41 -18.16
C ILE A 285 7.86 1.14 -18.91
N LYS A 286 9.03 1.45 -18.34
CA LYS A 286 10.37 1.15 -18.91
C LYS A 286 10.57 -0.34 -19.24
N GLN A 287 9.89 -1.25 -18.52
CA GLN A 287 10.01 -2.68 -18.76
C GLN A 287 9.04 -3.21 -19.81
N VAL A 288 8.13 -2.37 -20.31
CA VAL A 288 7.15 -2.75 -21.32
C VAL A 288 7.79 -2.60 -22.70
N PRO A 289 7.87 -3.66 -23.51
CA PRO A 289 8.41 -3.57 -24.86
C PRO A 289 7.61 -2.58 -25.71
N LEU A 290 8.31 -1.81 -26.55
CA LEU A 290 7.68 -0.91 -27.50
C LEU A 290 6.70 -1.69 -28.40
N ALA A 291 5.47 -1.19 -28.51
CA ALA A 291 4.45 -1.84 -29.30
C ALA A 291 4.79 -1.79 -30.79
N LYS A 292 4.49 -2.88 -31.52
CA LYS A 292 4.62 -2.90 -32.99
C LYS A 292 3.59 -1.99 -33.66
N ASN A 293 2.40 -1.92 -33.06
CA ASN A 293 1.30 -1.05 -33.47
C ASN A 293 1.12 0.03 -32.39
N PRO A 294 1.17 1.33 -32.72
CA PRO A 294 1.04 2.42 -31.75
C PRO A 294 -0.18 2.29 -30.83
N GLY A 295 -1.35 1.98 -31.39
CA GLY A 295 -2.61 1.82 -30.65
C GLY A 295 -2.64 0.66 -29.65
N GLU A 296 -1.63 -0.21 -29.63
CA GLU A 296 -1.52 -1.29 -28.64
C GLU A 296 -0.71 -0.91 -27.40
N MET A 297 -0.03 0.25 -27.38
CA MET A 297 0.94 0.56 -26.33
C MET A 297 0.33 0.64 -24.93
N ALA A 298 -0.79 1.35 -24.76
CA ALA A 298 -1.48 1.43 -23.47
C ALA A 298 -1.97 0.05 -23.00
N MET A 299 -2.43 -0.80 -23.93
CA MET A 299 -2.85 -2.15 -23.63
C MET A 299 -1.66 -3.04 -23.22
N ASN A 300 -0.51 -2.90 -23.88
CA ASN A 300 0.72 -3.63 -23.51
C ASN A 300 1.17 -3.27 -22.10
N ILE A 301 1.10 -1.97 -21.74
CA ILE A 301 1.39 -1.50 -20.38
C ILE A 301 0.46 -2.19 -19.37
N GLN A 302 -0.85 -2.18 -19.61
CA GLN A 302 -1.84 -2.77 -18.70
C GLN A 302 -1.77 -4.30 -18.61
N LYS A 303 -1.27 -4.99 -19.64
CA LYS A 303 -1.20 -6.46 -19.71
C LYS A 303 0.16 -7.04 -19.34
N ASN A 304 1.21 -6.23 -19.21
CA ASN A 304 2.52 -6.75 -18.82
C ASN A 304 2.47 -7.35 -17.41
N ARG A 305 2.96 -8.59 -17.26
CA ARG A 305 2.99 -9.31 -15.98
C ARG A 305 4.36 -9.92 -15.68
N VAL A 306 5.36 -9.57 -16.49
CA VAL A 306 6.74 -10.00 -16.30
C VAL A 306 7.51 -8.77 -15.84
N TRP A 307 7.83 -8.74 -14.56
CA TRP A 307 8.45 -7.60 -13.90
C TRP A 307 9.79 -8.03 -13.27
N ASP A 308 10.84 -7.23 -13.51
CA ASP A 308 12.04 -7.24 -12.70
C ASP A 308 11.88 -6.17 -11.62
N VAL A 309 11.44 -6.60 -10.44
CA VAL A 309 11.03 -5.68 -9.37
C VAL A 309 12.23 -4.93 -8.76
N SER A 310 13.41 -5.55 -8.70
CA SER A 310 14.64 -4.87 -8.24
C SER A 310 14.94 -3.73 -9.19
N LYS A 311 14.95 -4.02 -10.50
CA LYS A 311 15.20 -3.00 -11.50
C LYS A 311 14.16 -1.89 -11.47
N ILE A 312 12.87 -2.20 -11.26
CA ILE A 312 11.82 -1.18 -11.08
C ILE A 312 12.17 -0.23 -9.93
N VAL A 313 12.64 -0.76 -8.81
CA VAL A 313 12.99 0.03 -7.63
C VAL A 313 14.26 0.84 -7.89
N ASP A 314 15.28 0.23 -8.47
CA ASP A 314 16.56 0.88 -8.79
C ASP A 314 16.35 2.03 -9.79
N ASP A 315 15.66 1.78 -10.90
CA ASP A 315 15.30 2.81 -11.89
C ASP A 315 14.47 3.94 -11.24
N ALA A 316 13.55 3.61 -10.32
CA ALA A 316 12.75 4.61 -9.62
C ALA A 316 13.60 5.51 -8.71
N VAL A 317 14.57 4.94 -8.01
CA VAL A 317 15.50 5.69 -7.15
C VAL A 317 16.43 6.57 -7.99
N ASP A 318 16.97 6.05 -9.09
CA ASP A 318 17.85 6.79 -9.99
C ASP A 318 17.16 8.01 -10.62
N MET A 319 15.87 7.87 -10.99
CA MET A 319 15.05 8.97 -11.50
C MET A 319 14.83 10.10 -10.48
N MET A 320 14.76 9.77 -9.18
CA MET A 320 14.63 10.77 -8.12
C MET A 320 15.92 11.60 -7.98
N VAL A 321 17.08 10.95 -8.00
CA VAL A 321 18.39 11.62 -7.87
C VAL A 321 18.66 12.57 -9.05
N THR A 322 18.35 12.12 -10.27
CA THR A 322 18.59 12.90 -11.50
C THR A 322 17.85 14.25 -11.51
N LYS A 323 16.70 14.33 -10.84
CA LYS A 323 15.92 15.57 -10.69
C LYS A 323 16.69 16.63 -9.90
N GLU A 324 17.33 16.26 -8.80
CA GLU A 324 18.07 17.21 -7.94
C GLU A 324 19.20 17.89 -8.71
N VAL A 325 19.95 17.11 -9.50
CA VAL A 325 21.06 17.62 -10.33
C VAL A 325 20.56 18.58 -11.42
N SER A 326 19.41 18.27 -12.05
CA SER A 326 18.80 19.14 -13.05
C SER A 326 18.31 20.48 -12.46
N CYS A 327 17.84 20.49 -11.22
CA CYS A 327 17.36 21.69 -10.53
C CYS A 327 18.55 22.56 -10.08
N PHE A 328 19.59 21.95 -9.53
CA PHE A 328 20.83 22.64 -9.15
C PHE A 328 21.54 23.27 -10.35
N SER A 329 21.63 22.55 -11.47
CA SER A 329 22.26 23.10 -12.68
C SER A 329 21.46 24.25 -13.30
N LYS A 330 20.12 24.22 -13.25
CA LYS A 330 19.27 25.36 -13.65
C LYS A 330 19.42 26.55 -12.70
N PHE A 331 19.47 26.33 -11.39
CA PHE A 331 19.72 27.38 -10.41
C PHE A 331 21.08 28.06 -10.63
N TRP A 332 22.15 27.27 -10.77
CA TRP A 332 23.49 27.81 -11.05
C TRP A 332 23.57 28.54 -12.38
N LYS A 333 22.91 28.04 -13.43
CA LYS A 333 22.82 28.77 -14.70
C LYS A 333 22.16 30.13 -14.50
N SER A 334 21.01 30.19 -13.82
CA SER A 334 20.32 31.46 -13.53
C SER A 334 21.15 32.41 -12.69
N VAL A 335 21.88 31.90 -11.68
CA VAL A 335 22.79 32.71 -10.86
C VAL A 335 23.94 33.25 -11.71
N VAL A 336 24.54 32.44 -12.57
CA VAL A 336 25.63 32.86 -13.47
C VAL A 336 25.14 33.91 -14.49
N THR A 337 23.95 33.77 -15.08
CA THR A 337 23.39 34.81 -15.95
C THR A 337 23.14 36.11 -15.19
N MET A 338 22.66 36.04 -13.94
CA MET A 338 22.41 37.21 -13.11
C MET A 338 23.71 37.96 -12.75
N PHE A 339 24.81 37.25 -12.51
CA PHE A 339 26.13 37.87 -12.29
C PHE A 339 26.77 38.40 -13.58
N GLN A 340 26.54 37.77 -14.73
CA GLN A 340 27.02 38.26 -16.03
C GLN A 340 26.32 39.56 -16.45
N GLU A 341 25.03 39.72 -16.11
CA GLU A 341 24.29 40.96 -16.36
C GLU A 341 24.68 42.11 -15.42
N HIS A 342 25.36 41.84 -14.29
CA HIS A 342 25.78 42.85 -13.31
C HIS A 342 27.27 43.19 -13.34
N CYS A 343 28.07 42.50 -14.17
CA CYS A 343 29.51 42.77 -14.34
C CYS A 343 29.87 43.50 -15.64
N VAL A 344 28.87 44.04 -16.36
CA VAL A 344 29.10 44.93 -17.51
C VAL A 344 28.99 46.38 -17.03
N PHE A 345 30.04 46.88 -16.37
CA PHE A 345 30.29 48.32 -16.16
C PHE A 345 31.78 48.61 -16.09
#